data_AF-A0A923DKK3-F1
#
_entry.id   AF-A0A923DKK3-F1
#
_cell.length_a   1.000
_cell.length_b   1.000
_cell.length_c   1.000
_cell.angle_alpha   90.00
_cell.angle_beta   90.00
_cell.angle_gamma   90.00
#
_symmetry.space_group_name_H-M   'P 1'
#
loop_
_entity.id
_entity.type
_entity.pdbx_description
1 polymer ?
#
loop_
_entity_poly.entity_id
_entity_poly.type
_entity_poly.pdbx_seq_one_letter_code
_entity_poly.pdbx_strand_id
1 'polypeptide(L)'
;MLLPSHTGAMNGFTPIEDPGIVTERNGKKEAVQDERSDGGKGGMMNQKEADKDPDRQEESPPIDWNVLEKMVPPQPPGSGNLLRKVILLYFDSSSALMRSVREAVEGNDADTLYRAAHTLKSSSAYLGAVVFSGMCKELEMMGHDKTLEGAKDRLAALEHEHERVRESLERHCATLL
;
A
#
# COMPACT_ATOMS: atom_id res chain seq x y z
N MET A 1 45.98 -18.20 -48.62
CA MET A 1 45.86 -17.92 -47.18
C MET A 1 44.42 -18.26 -46.79
N LEU A 2 44.07 -19.53 -46.59
CA LEU A 2 44.14 -20.35 -45.37
C LEU A 2 43.34 -19.78 -44.18
N LEU A 3 42.05 -20.17 -44.18
CA LEU A 3 41.07 -20.47 -43.12
C LEU A 3 40.77 -19.53 -41.91
N PRO A 4 39.49 -19.53 -41.46
CA PRO A 4 38.93 -18.80 -40.31
C PRO A 4 39.03 -19.61 -39.02
N SER A 5 38.68 -19.04 -37.85
CA SER A 5 38.04 -19.72 -36.69
C SER A 5 38.03 -18.82 -35.45
N HIS A 6 36.86 -18.59 -34.86
CA HIS A 6 36.67 -18.98 -33.46
C HIS A 6 35.18 -19.20 -33.19
N THR A 7 34.77 -20.44 -33.41
CA THR A 7 33.70 -21.12 -32.67
C THR A 7 34.14 -21.26 -31.21
N GLY A 8 33.21 -21.11 -30.27
CA GLY A 8 33.42 -21.35 -28.85
C GLY A 8 32.08 -21.48 -28.15
N ALA A 9 31.45 -22.64 -28.32
CA ALA A 9 30.22 -23.04 -27.65
C ALA A 9 30.53 -23.72 -26.29
N MET A 10 29.47 -23.89 -25.48
CA MET A 10 29.31 -24.92 -24.42
C MET A 10 30.01 -24.58 -23.09
N ASN A 11 29.48 -24.79 -21.87
CA ASN A 11 28.32 -25.52 -21.33
C ASN A 11 28.15 -25.07 -19.86
N GLY A 12 26.97 -25.29 -19.25
CA GLY A 12 26.89 -25.25 -17.78
C GLY A 12 25.50 -25.17 -17.13
N PHE A 13 24.47 -25.78 -17.71
CA PHE A 13 23.22 -26.05 -16.99
C PHE A 13 23.50 -27.13 -15.94
N THR A 14 23.25 -26.84 -14.66
CA THR A 14 23.17 -27.88 -13.62
C THR A 14 21.76 -27.84 -13.01
N PRO A 15 20.93 -28.88 -13.22
CA PRO A 15 19.72 -29.08 -12.45
C PRO A 15 20.11 -29.72 -11.11
N ILE A 16 19.55 -29.19 -10.01
CA ILE A 16 19.66 -29.79 -8.68
C ILE A 16 18.47 -30.74 -8.55
N GLU A 17 18.71 -32.05 -8.61
CA GLU A 17 17.73 -33.10 -8.31
C GLU A 17 18.10 -33.83 -6.99
N ASP A 18 17.10 -33.87 -6.08
CA ASP A 18 16.72 -34.86 -5.03
C ASP A 18 17.72 -35.33 -3.96
N PRO A 19 17.28 -35.58 -2.70
CA PRO A 19 16.53 -36.81 -2.43
C PRO A 19 15.34 -36.67 -1.45
N GLY A 20 14.27 -37.41 -1.73
CA GLY A 20 13.11 -37.58 -0.87
C GLY A 20 13.39 -38.15 0.53
N ILE A 21 12.50 -37.81 1.47
CA ILE A 21 12.25 -38.56 2.71
C ILE A 21 10.76 -38.90 2.79
N VAL A 22 10.52 -40.17 3.09
CA VAL A 22 9.21 -40.82 3.23
C VAL A 22 8.93 -41.04 4.71
N THR A 23 7.64 -40.91 5.07
CA THR A 23 6.90 -41.46 6.23
C THR A 23 7.26 -41.02 7.65
N GLU A 24 6.22 -40.68 8.42
CA GLU A 24 5.78 -41.51 9.56
C GLU A 24 4.35 -41.16 10.03
N ARG A 25 3.59 -42.21 10.42
CA ARG A 25 2.23 -42.17 10.95
C ARG A 25 2.27 -42.11 12.49
N ASN A 26 1.35 -41.37 13.10
CA ASN A 26 0.76 -41.70 14.42
C ASN A 26 -0.53 -40.84 14.57
N GLY A 27 -1.70 -41.28 15.00
CA GLY A 27 -2.06 -42.34 15.93
C GLY A 27 -2.63 -41.75 17.24
N LYS A 28 -3.91 -41.33 17.24
CA LYS A 28 -4.98 -41.52 18.28
C LYS A 28 -4.51 -41.74 19.76
N LYS A 29 -5.03 -41.14 20.86
CA LYS A 29 -6.38 -40.70 21.30
C LYS A 29 -6.31 -39.93 22.66
N GLU A 30 -7.48 -39.41 23.08
CA GLU A 30 -8.00 -39.23 24.47
C GLU A 30 -7.41 -38.06 25.31
N ALA A 31 -8.14 -37.31 26.15
CA ALA A 31 -9.44 -37.48 26.80
C ALA A 31 -10.11 -36.13 27.18
N VAL A 32 -11.37 -36.25 27.61
CA VAL A 32 -12.36 -35.25 28.09
C VAL A 32 -12.10 -34.77 29.52
N GLN A 33 -12.53 -33.54 29.85
CA GLN A 33 -13.09 -33.04 31.12
C GLN A 33 -13.57 -31.60 30.86
N ASP A 34 -14.87 -31.30 30.76
CA ASP A 34 -15.87 -31.06 31.81
C ASP A 34 -15.37 -30.10 32.89
N GLU A 35 -15.89 -28.86 32.90
CA GLU A 35 -16.38 -28.18 34.12
C GLU A 35 -17.42 -27.11 33.72
N ARG A 36 -18.62 -27.25 34.29
CA ARG A 36 -19.66 -26.22 34.32
C ARG A 36 -19.49 -25.38 35.59
N SER A 37 -19.95 -24.13 35.47
CA SER A 37 -20.72 -23.36 36.46
C SER A 37 -20.03 -22.16 37.11
N ASP A 38 -20.92 -21.23 37.46
CA ASP A 38 -20.76 -20.06 38.33
C ASP A 38 -20.32 -18.77 37.62
N GLY A 39 -21.06 -17.67 37.62
CA GLY A 39 -22.16 -17.26 38.48
C GLY A 39 -21.89 -15.82 38.95
N GLY A 40 -22.67 -14.86 38.44
CA GLY A 40 -23.07 -13.71 39.27
C GLY A 40 -22.43 -12.34 39.04
N LYS A 41 -23.34 -11.43 38.63
CA LYS A 41 -23.54 -10.03 39.11
C LYS A 41 -22.51 -8.99 38.65
N GLY A 42 -22.93 -7.96 37.91
CA GLY A 42 -23.75 -6.84 38.39
C GLY A 42 -22.81 -5.63 38.45
N GLY A 43 -22.87 -4.71 37.49
CA GLY A 43 -23.74 -3.54 37.57
C GLY A 43 -22.95 -2.35 38.10
N MET A 44 -22.43 -1.51 37.21
CA MET A 44 -22.22 -0.09 37.49
C MET A 44 -22.34 0.69 36.20
N MET A 45 -23.49 1.34 36.10
CA MET A 45 -23.74 2.49 35.23
C MET A 45 -22.65 3.51 35.53
N ASN A 46 -21.96 4.00 34.50
CA ASN A 46 -21.61 5.40 34.51
C ASN A 46 -21.73 5.99 33.12
N GLN A 47 -22.61 6.98 33.08
CA GLN A 47 -23.04 7.76 31.94
C GLN A 47 -21.84 8.53 31.36
N LYS A 48 -21.61 8.38 30.07
CA LYS A 48 -21.15 9.46 29.19
C LYS A 48 -21.82 9.27 27.84
N GLU A 49 -23.10 9.64 27.81
CA GLU A 49 -23.77 10.04 26.58
C GLU A 49 -23.14 11.37 26.15
N ALA A 50 -22.38 11.31 25.07
CA ALA A 50 -22.05 12.45 24.24
C ALA A 50 -22.06 11.93 22.80
N ASP A 51 -23.21 12.12 22.14
CA ASP A 51 -23.34 12.30 20.70
C ASP A 51 -22.34 11.52 19.82
N LYS A 52 -22.52 10.20 19.73
CA LYS A 52 -21.87 9.40 18.68
C LYS A 52 -22.92 9.06 17.63
N ASP A 53 -22.97 9.89 16.60
CA ASP A 53 -23.58 9.54 15.33
C ASP A 53 -23.02 8.17 14.86
N PRO A 54 -23.87 7.14 14.70
CA PRO A 54 -23.44 5.77 14.45
C PRO A 54 -22.91 5.54 13.02
N ASP A 55 -22.93 6.56 12.15
CA ASP A 55 -22.54 6.45 10.73
C ASP A 55 -21.11 6.96 10.45
N ARG A 56 -20.43 7.58 11.43
CA ARG A 56 -18.99 7.87 11.31
C ARG A 56 -18.19 6.58 11.49
N GLN A 57 -18.04 5.81 10.42
CA GLN A 57 -16.97 4.84 10.27
C GLN A 57 -15.66 5.59 10.58
N GLU A 58 -14.95 5.22 11.65
CA GLU A 58 -13.60 5.72 11.94
C GLU A 58 -12.66 5.17 10.86
N GLU A 59 -12.69 5.76 9.67
CA GLU A 59 -11.81 5.42 8.57
C GLU A 59 -10.36 5.65 8.99
N SER A 60 -9.48 4.75 8.58
CA SER A 60 -8.04 4.88 8.88
C SER A 60 -7.51 6.23 8.38
N PRO A 61 -6.59 6.87 9.15
CA PRO A 61 -6.08 8.18 8.78
C PRO A 61 -5.39 8.12 7.40
N PRO A 62 -5.63 9.09 6.50
CA PRO A 62 -5.06 9.07 5.14
C PRO A 62 -3.54 9.12 5.10
N ILE A 63 -2.92 9.69 6.15
CA ILE A 63 -1.47 9.81 6.31
C ILE A 63 -1.05 9.22 7.65
N ASP A 64 -0.07 8.33 7.62
CA ASP A 64 0.73 7.96 8.78
C ASP A 64 1.87 8.97 8.97
N TRP A 65 1.65 9.94 9.84
CA TRP A 65 2.61 11.02 10.11
C TRP A 65 3.93 10.50 10.71
N ASN A 66 3.91 9.36 11.41
CA ASN A 66 5.12 8.77 11.98
C ASN A 66 6.05 8.21 10.89
N VAL A 67 5.52 7.85 9.72
CA VAL A 67 6.35 7.53 8.55
C VAL A 67 7.05 8.79 8.04
N LEU A 68 6.30 9.88 7.90
CA LEU A 68 6.79 11.13 7.33
C LEU A 68 7.85 11.81 8.23
N GLU A 69 7.64 11.82 9.54
CA GLU A 69 8.59 12.35 10.52
C GLU A 69 9.92 11.59 10.55
N LYS A 70 9.91 10.29 10.24
CA LYS A 70 11.14 9.50 10.12
C LYS A 70 11.91 9.81 8.83
N MET A 71 11.21 10.19 7.77
CA MET A 71 11.82 10.49 6.47
C MET A 71 12.34 11.92 6.37
N VAL A 72 11.72 12.87 7.07
CA VAL A 72 12.13 14.27 7.05
C VAL A 72 12.87 14.63 8.34
N PRO A 73 14.19 14.93 8.29
CA PRO A 73 14.94 15.26 9.48
C PRO A 73 14.43 16.56 10.14
N PRO A 74 14.51 16.67 11.47
CA PRO A 74 14.18 17.89 12.16
C PRO A 74 15.08 19.04 11.68
N GLN A 75 14.48 20.19 11.42
CA GLN A 75 15.20 21.34 10.88
C GLN A 75 15.46 22.42 11.94
N PRO A 76 16.60 23.13 11.87
CA PRO A 76 16.84 24.29 12.71
C PRO A 76 15.78 25.37 12.47
N PRO A 77 15.42 26.16 13.50
CA PRO A 77 14.53 27.31 13.32
C PRO A 77 15.10 28.26 12.26
N GLY A 78 14.23 28.73 11.34
CA GLY A 78 14.62 29.60 10.22
C GLY A 78 15.09 28.88 8.96
N SER A 79 15.31 27.57 9.01
CA SER A 79 15.53 26.75 7.81
C SER A 79 14.17 26.49 7.16
N GLY A 80 13.93 27.03 5.97
CA GLY A 80 12.63 26.91 5.29
C GLY A 80 12.08 25.49 5.32
N ASN A 81 10.76 25.34 5.48
CA ASN A 81 10.13 24.08 5.82
C ASN A 81 10.27 23.03 4.68
N LEU A 82 11.22 22.09 4.82
CA LEU A 82 11.54 21.04 3.85
C LEU A 82 10.34 20.13 3.64
N LEU A 83 9.65 19.77 4.74
CA LEU A 83 8.42 18.99 4.69
C LEU A 83 7.37 19.67 3.80
N ARG A 84 7.15 20.97 3.97
CA ARG A 84 6.27 21.76 3.10
C ARG A 84 6.69 21.68 1.63
N LYS A 85 7.98 21.78 1.31
CA LYS A 85 8.46 21.68 -0.09
C LYS A 85 8.18 20.29 -0.68
N VAL A 86 8.41 19.23 0.10
CA VAL A 86 8.14 17.85 -0.33
C VAL A 86 6.64 17.66 -0.58
N ILE A 87 5.78 18.16 0.31
CA ILE A 87 4.31 18.11 0.16
C ILE A 87 3.87 18.85 -1.12
N LEU A 88 4.39 20.05 -1.37
CA LEU A 88 4.03 20.83 -2.57
C LEU A 88 4.47 20.13 -3.87
N LEU A 89 5.67 19.53 -3.88
CA LEU A 89 6.15 18.74 -5.03
C LEU A 89 5.29 17.48 -5.25
N TYR A 90 4.84 16.86 -4.16
CA TYR A 90 3.93 15.73 -4.23
C TYR A 90 2.58 16.12 -4.84
N PHE A 91 2.02 17.29 -4.53
CA PHE A 91 0.74 17.71 -5.15
C PHE A 91 0.83 17.84 -6.67
N ASP A 92 1.90 18.42 -7.18
CA ASP A 92 2.10 18.58 -8.63
C ASP A 92 2.26 17.21 -9.30
N SER A 93 3.18 16.39 -8.79
CA SER A 93 3.47 15.07 -9.36
C SER A 93 2.30 14.09 -9.25
N SER A 94 1.64 14.01 -8.09
CA SER A 94 0.52 13.09 -7.86
C SER A 94 -0.71 13.45 -8.71
N SER A 95 -0.99 14.75 -8.91
CA SER A 95 -2.10 15.19 -9.77
C SER A 95 -1.87 14.81 -11.23
N ALA A 96 -0.64 14.97 -11.73
CA ALA A 96 -0.28 14.55 -13.08
C ALA A 96 -0.38 13.03 -13.26
N LEU A 97 0.14 12.26 -12.29
CA LEU A 97 0.08 10.80 -12.32
C LEU A 97 -1.35 10.27 -12.22
N MET A 98 -2.21 10.86 -11.37
CA MET A 98 -3.62 10.50 -11.29
C MET A 98 -4.36 10.72 -12.60
N ARG A 99 -4.04 11.79 -13.34
CA ARG A 99 -4.58 11.99 -14.70
C ARG A 99 -4.12 10.87 -15.63
N SER A 100 -2.84 10.51 -15.63
CA SER A 100 -2.33 9.41 -16.46
C SER A 100 -2.95 8.06 -16.10
N VAL A 101 -3.20 7.77 -14.81
CA VAL A 101 -3.93 6.58 -14.38
C VAL A 101 -5.35 6.58 -14.94
N ARG A 102 -6.08 7.70 -14.84
CA ARG A 102 -7.44 7.83 -15.40
C ARG A 102 -7.46 7.58 -16.90
N GLU A 103 -6.62 8.29 -17.65
CA GLU A 103 -6.53 8.15 -19.11
C GLU A 103 -6.16 6.71 -19.52
N ALA A 104 -5.26 6.06 -18.79
CA ALA A 104 -4.88 4.67 -19.04
C ALA A 104 -6.03 3.68 -18.80
N VAL A 105 -6.82 3.87 -17.74
CA VAL A 105 -8.00 3.04 -17.46
C VAL A 105 -9.09 3.26 -18.52
N GLU A 106 -9.33 4.50 -18.94
CA GLU A 106 -10.31 4.82 -19.99
C GLU A 106 -9.89 4.32 -21.38
N GLY A 107 -8.60 4.42 -21.69
CA GLY A 107 -8.00 3.97 -22.95
C GLY A 107 -7.62 2.49 -22.99
N ASN A 108 -7.84 1.74 -21.89
CA ASN A 108 -7.43 0.35 -21.74
C ASN A 108 -5.92 0.12 -22.00
N ASP A 109 -5.08 1.06 -21.55
CA ASP A 109 -3.62 1.06 -21.69
C ASP A 109 -2.95 0.49 -20.43
N ALA A 110 -2.71 -0.81 -20.45
CA ALA A 110 -2.08 -1.55 -19.35
C ALA A 110 -0.67 -1.03 -18.98
N ASP A 111 0.11 -0.68 -20.00
CA ASP A 111 1.51 -0.29 -19.85
C ASP A 111 1.65 1.08 -19.20
N THR A 112 0.79 2.03 -19.58
CA THR A 112 0.72 3.35 -18.94
C THR A 112 0.18 3.23 -17.52
N LEU A 113 -0.87 2.42 -17.31
CA LEU A 113 -1.43 2.16 -15.99
C LEU A 113 -0.37 1.64 -15.01
N TYR A 114 0.38 0.61 -15.42
CA TYR A 114 1.45 0.02 -14.61
C TYR A 114 2.47 1.08 -14.16
N ARG A 115 3.02 1.86 -15.10
CA ARG A 115 4.10 2.83 -14.81
C ARG A 115 3.60 3.99 -13.95
N ALA A 116 2.42 4.52 -14.25
CA ALA A 116 1.83 5.63 -13.51
C ALA A 116 1.52 5.20 -12.06
N ALA A 117 0.86 4.04 -11.89
CA ALA A 117 0.52 3.50 -10.58
C ALA A 117 1.79 3.12 -9.77
N HIS A 118 2.81 2.54 -10.40
CA HIS A 118 4.09 2.24 -9.74
C HIS A 118 4.78 3.48 -9.16
N THR A 119 4.80 4.56 -9.95
CA THR A 119 5.41 5.83 -9.54
C THR A 119 4.62 6.46 -8.39
N LEU A 120 3.29 6.50 -8.53
CA LEU A 120 2.38 7.05 -7.54
C LEU A 120 2.43 6.28 -6.21
N LYS A 121 2.47 4.95 -6.26
CA LYS A 121 2.66 4.08 -5.09
C LYS A 121 3.88 4.50 -4.27
N SER A 122 5.02 4.68 -4.94
CA SER A 122 6.30 4.93 -4.27
C SER A 122 6.36 6.33 -3.65
N SER A 123 5.88 7.36 -4.38
CA SER A 123 5.84 8.73 -3.86
C SER A 123 4.85 8.87 -2.71
N SER A 124 3.71 8.19 -2.76
CA SER A 124 2.72 8.20 -1.69
C SER A 124 3.18 7.42 -0.45
N ALA A 125 3.87 6.29 -0.61
CA ALA A 125 4.46 5.55 0.50
C ALA A 125 5.50 6.39 1.26
N TYR A 126 6.31 7.17 0.52
CA TYR A 126 7.28 8.09 1.13
C TYR A 126 6.62 9.14 2.03
N LEU A 127 5.38 9.55 1.71
CA LEU A 127 4.60 10.48 2.53
C LEU A 127 3.82 9.84 3.67
N GLY A 128 3.87 8.51 3.82
CA GLY A 128 3.04 7.81 4.79
C GLY A 128 1.58 7.63 4.35
N ALA A 129 1.24 7.87 3.08
CA ALA A 129 -0.08 7.58 2.52
C ALA A 129 -0.23 6.07 2.24
N VAL A 130 -0.19 5.26 3.30
CA VAL A 130 -0.06 3.80 3.22
C VAL A 130 -1.25 3.15 2.54
N VAL A 131 -2.47 3.59 2.87
CA VAL A 131 -3.72 3.06 2.28
C VAL A 131 -3.75 3.36 0.77
N PHE A 132 -3.53 4.62 0.40
CA PHE A 132 -3.45 5.05 -0.99
C PHE A 132 -2.37 4.31 -1.78
N SER A 133 -1.18 4.15 -1.20
CA SER A 133 -0.09 3.37 -1.81
C SER A 133 -0.48 1.91 -2.04
N GLY A 134 -1.22 1.31 -1.11
CA GLY A 134 -1.80 -0.03 -1.26
C GLY A 134 -2.77 -0.11 -2.45
N MET A 135 -3.65 0.88 -2.61
CA MET A 135 -4.58 0.94 -3.75
C MET A 135 -3.83 1.14 -5.08
N CYS A 136 -2.78 1.97 -5.11
CA CYS A 136 -1.92 2.11 -6.29
C CYS A 136 -1.29 0.77 -6.67
N LYS A 137 -0.88 -0.04 -5.69
CA LYS A 137 -0.33 -1.38 -5.95
C LYS A 137 -1.35 -2.30 -6.62
N GLU A 138 -2.63 -2.22 -6.28
CA GLU A 138 -3.67 -3.00 -6.96
C GLU A 138 -3.74 -2.66 -8.45
N LEU A 139 -3.80 -1.37 -8.80
CA LEU A 139 -3.81 -0.94 -10.21
C LEU A 139 -2.49 -1.20 -10.94
N GLU A 140 -1.36 -1.10 -10.24
CA GLU A 140 -0.04 -1.50 -10.76
C GLU A 140 -0.07 -2.97 -11.19
N MET A 141 -0.58 -3.87 -10.34
CA MET A 141 -0.68 -5.30 -10.66
C MET A 141 -1.62 -5.55 -11.84
N MET A 142 -2.77 -4.86 -11.90
CA MET A 142 -3.71 -4.98 -13.03
C MET A 142 -3.06 -4.57 -14.36
N GLY A 143 -2.28 -3.47 -14.36
CA GLY A 143 -1.51 -3.03 -15.52
C GLY A 143 -0.38 -4.01 -15.89
N HIS A 144 0.35 -4.51 -14.89
CA HIS A 144 1.41 -5.50 -15.10
C HIS A 144 0.88 -6.80 -15.73
N ASP A 145 -0.24 -7.31 -15.22
CA ASP A 145 -0.87 -8.55 -15.67
C ASP A 145 -1.76 -8.35 -16.90
N LYS A 146 -1.83 -7.12 -17.43
CA LYS A 146 -2.65 -6.72 -18.60
C LYS A 146 -4.14 -7.09 -18.46
N THR A 147 -4.64 -7.06 -17.23
CA THR A 147 -6.02 -7.45 -16.89
C THR A 147 -6.71 -6.25 -16.25
N LEU A 148 -7.40 -5.44 -17.06
CA LEU A 148 -8.02 -4.17 -16.64
C LEU A 148 -9.51 -4.30 -16.27
N GLU A 149 -10.04 -5.52 -16.22
CA GLU A 149 -11.41 -5.79 -15.76
C GLU A 149 -11.58 -5.30 -14.32
N GLY A 150 -12.53 -4.38 -14.09
CA GLY A 150 -12.75 -3.75 -12.79
C GLY A 150 -11.80 -2.59 -12.45
N ALA A 151 -10.89 -2.18 -13.35
CA ALA A 151 -9.96 -1.08 -13.11
C ALA A 151 -10.68 0.26 -12.89
N LYS A 152 -11.87 0.44 -13.47
CA LYS A 152 -12.72 1.63 -13.29
C LYS A 152 -13.22 1.78 -11.86
N ASP A 153 -13.66 0.69 -11.23
CA ASP A 153 -14.11 0.71 -9.84
C ASP A 153 -12.95 0.98 -8.89
N ARG A 154 -11.78 0.40 -9.18
CA ARG A 154 -10.53 0.64 -8.43
C ARG A 154 -10.05 2.08 -8.58
N LEU A 155 -10.18 2.65 -9.78
CA LEU A 155 -9.86 4.05 -10.03
C LEU A 155 -10.77 4.98 -9.22
N ALA A 156 -12.08 4.74 -9.18
CA ALA A 156 -13.01 5.57 -8.40
C ALA A 156 -12.66 5.56 -6.90
N ALA A 157 -12.32 4.38 -6.35
CA ALA A 157 -11.86 4.26 -4.97
C ALA A 157 -10.52 4.99 -4.75
N LEU A 158 -9.58 4.87 -5.70
CA LEU A 158 -8.29 5.56 -5.65
C LEU A 158 -8.46 7.08 -5.68
N GLU A 159 -9.34 7.62 -6.53
CA GLU A 159 -9.62 9.05 -6.63
C GLU A 159 -10.17 9.62 -5.31
N HIS A 160 -11.09 8.91 -4.67
CA HIS A 160 -11.61 9.29 -3.35
C HIS A 160 -10.50 9.32 -2.29
N GLU A 161 -9.64 8.31 -2.27
CA GLU A 161 -8.53 8.25 -1.32
C GLU A 161 -7.45 9.32 -1.62
N HIS A 162 -7.22 9.64 -2.89
CA HIS A 162 -6.31 10.73 -3.28
C HIS A 162 -6.74 12.06 -2.69
N GLU A 163 -8.04 12.34 -2.72
CA GLU A 163 -8.61 13.57 -2.15
C GLU A 163 -8.44 13.59 -0.62
N ARG A 164 -8.72 12.48 0.08
CA ARG A 164 -8.49 12.36 1.54
C ARG A 164 -7.03 12.62 1.91
N VAL A 165 -6.09 12.08 1.13
CA VAL A 165 -4.66 12.31 1.29
C VAL A 165 -4.32 13.79 1.06
N ARG A 166 -4.84 14.36 -0.03
CA ARG A 166 -4.59 15.75 -0.40
C ARG A 166 -5.07 16.71 0.68
N GLU A 167 -6.31 16.58 1.12
CA GLU A 167 -6.89 17.42 2.19
C GLU A 167 -6.08 17.33 3.48
N SER A 168 -5.64 16.12 3.86
CA SER A 168 -4.85 15.91 5.08
C SER A 168 -3.50 16.62 5.01
N LEU A 169 -2.82 16.52 3.86
CA LEU A 169 -1.55 17.19 3.61
C LEU A 169 -1.71 18.73 3.52
N GLU A 170 -2.79 19.23 2.90
CA GLU A 170 -3.09 20.66 2.81
C GLU A 170 -3.34 21.26 4.20
N ARG A 171 -4.15 20.58 5.04
CA ARG A 171 -4.38 20.99 6.44
C ARG A 171 -3.08 21.04 7.22
N HIS A 172 -2.23 20.01 7.11
CA HIS A 172 -0.93 20.02 7.80
C HIS A 172 -0.02 21.13 7.29
N CYS A 173 0.06 21.34 5.97
CA CYS A 173 0.85 22.40 5.35
C CYS A 173 0.46 23.81 5.83
N ALA A 174 -0.83 24.05 6.10
CA ALA A 174 -1.31 25.32 6.65
C ALA A 174 -0.82 25.59 8.09
N THR A 175 -0.51 24.54 8.87
CA THR A 175 0.06 24.67 10.22
C THR A 175 1.56 24.94 10.24
N LEU A 176 2.23 24.78 9.08
CA LEU A 176 3.67 24.94 8.92
C LEU A 176 4.08 26.37 8.47
N LEU A 177 3.13 27.30 8.45
CA LEU A 177 3.30 28.73 8.13
C LEU A 177 3.52 29.54 9.40
#